data_AF-A0A0Q7UP95-F1
#
_entry.id   AF-A0A0Q7UP95-F1
#
_cell.length_a   1.000
_cell.length_b   1.000
_cell.length_c   1.000
_cell.angle_alpha   90.00
_cell.angle_beta   90.00
_cell.angle_gamma   90.00
#
_symmetry.space_group_name_H-M   'P 1'
#
loop_
_entity.id
_entity.type
_entity.pdbx_description
1 polymer ?
#
loop_
_entity_poly.entity_id
_entity_poly.type
_entity_poly.pdbx_seq_one_letter_code
_entity_poly.pdbx_strand_id
1 'polypeptide(L)'
;MMDQRRLRQMADALAGLPGIVAVSLGGSRARGTHRPDSDFDLGVYYRAGELDLSAMGAVAARWTGESAPVAAPGDWGPWVDGGAWLDVEGTKVDWILRDVARVEEQCDRAARGEFAFHPQPGHPLGFLDVSYAGEVATAIPLHDPSAVLAGLAARVTPYPEPLRKAMLDGLWQADFLLEAAQKGARRADTTYVALCLSHAAMLVAHAWHAAAGAWVINEKGLVPSAVRLGPGPRRFVDVATAALARPGATPEELAATIDALRAAPRPAA
;
A
#
# COMPACT_ATOMS: atom_id res chain seq x y z
N MET A 1 -19.61 18.20 -5.83
CA MET A 1 -18.26 17.94 -5.29
C MET A 1 -18.38 17.09 -4.03
N MET A 2 -17.57 16.04 -3.92
CA MET A 2 -17.56 15.18 -2.73
C MET A 2 -17.07 15.95 -1.49
N ASP A 3 -17.84 15.89 -0.40
CA ASP A 3 -17.50 16.48 0.90
C ASP A 3 -17.66 15.43 2.01
N GLN A 4 -17.29 15.78 3.25
CA GLN A 4 -17.38 14.84 4.38
C GLN A 4 -18.81 14.32 4.63
N ARG A 5 -19.84 15.15 4.38
CA ARG A 5 -21.24 14.76 4.59
C ARG A 5 -21.68 13.76 3.53
N ARG A 6 -21.38 14.02 2.26
CA ARG A 6 -21.68 13.11 1.15
C ARG A 6 -20.92 11.79 1.28
N LEU A 7 -19.67 11.84 1.73
CA LEU A 7 -18.88 10.64 2.00
C LEU A 7 -19.52 9.78 3.10
N ARG A 8 -20.00 10.39 4.19
CA ARG A 8 -20.75 9.67 5.24
C ARG A 8 -22.05 9.08 4.73
N GLN A 9 -22.82 9.82 3.93
CA GLN A 9 -24.04 9.31 3.31
C GLN A 9 -23.76 8.11 2.40
N MET A 10 -22.65 8.12 1.65
CA MET A 10 -22.23 6.99 0.85
C MET A 10 -21.84 5.79 1.72
N ALA A 11 -21.08 6.02 2.79
CA ALA A 11 -20.70 4.99 3.74
C ALA A 11 -21.92 4.35 4.43
N ASP A 12 -22.91 5.15 4.85
CA ASP A 12 -24.15 4.66 5.45
C ASP A 12 -24.99 3.85 4.46
N ALA A 13 -25.05 4.27 3.19
CA ALA A 13 -25.74 3.52 2.14
C ALA A 13 -25.09 2.16 1.87
N LEU A 14 -23.76 2.10 1.88
CA LEU A 14 -22.99 0.85 1.77
C LEU A 14 -23.20 -0.03 3.01
N ALA A 15 -23.11 0.53 4.20
CA ALA A 15 -23.28 -0.21 5.45
C ALA A 15 -24.69 -0.78 5.65
N GLY A 16 -25.70 -0.24 4.96
CA GLY A 16 -27.05 -0.80 4.94
C GLY A 16 -27.21 -2.06 4.09
N LEU A 17 -26.18 -2.45 3.32
CA LEU A 17 -26.24 -3.64 2.46
C LEU A 17 -25.89 -4.92 3.23
N PRO A 18 -26.50 -6.06 2.88
CA PRO A 18 -26.12 -7.36 3.44
C PRO A 18 -24.62 -7.65 3.30
N GLY A 19 -24.04 -8.25 4.35
CA GLY A 19 -22.65 -8.67 4.38
C GLY A 19 -21.62 -7.58 4.66
N ILE A 20 -21.96 -6.29 4.50
CA ILE A 20 -21.07 -5.18 4.85
C ILE A 20 -21.17 -4.91 6.35
N VAL A 21 -20.03 -4.94 7.05
CA VAL A 21 -19.98 -4.78 8.52
C VAL A 21 -19.32 -3.48 8.95
N ALA A 22 -18.46 -2.90 8.11
CA ALA A 22 -17.84 -1.62 8.37
C ALA A 22 -17.44 -0.92 7.06
N VAL A 23 -17.35 0.41 7.11
CA VAL A 23 -16.86 1.24 6.01
C VAL A 23 -15.90 2.28 6.58
N SER A 24 -14.75 2.47 5.93
CA SER A 24 -13.75 3.45 6.37
C SER A 24 -13.23 4.31 5.22
N LEU A 25 -12.86 5.55 5.51
CA LEU A 25 -12.00 6.32 4.64
C LEU A 25 -10.55 5.84 4.82
N GLY A 26 -9.91 5.48 3.71
CA GLY A 26 -8.53 5.04 3.66
C GLY A 26 -7.63 5.99 2.85
N GLY A 27 -6.54 5.43 2.35
CA GLY A 27 -5.69 6.08 1.38
C GLY A 27 -5.03 7.38 1.86
N SER A 28 -4.71 8.24 0.90
CA SER A 28 -3.95 9.47 1.17
C SER A 28 -4.72 10.47 2.05
N ARG A 29 -6.07 10.44 1.98
CA ARG A 29 -6.94 11.33 2.75
C ARG A 29 -6.97 10.95 4.23
N ALA A 30 -7.08 9.65 4.54
CA ALA A 30 -6.99 9.18 5.92
C ALA A 30 -5.62 9.46 6.56
N ARG A 31 -4.55 9.35 5.78
CA ARG A 31 -3.17 9.63 6.23
C ARG A 31 -2.80 11.12 6.26
N GLY A 32 -3.68 12.02 5.81
CA GLY A 32 -3.37 13.46 5.72
C GLY A 32 -2.30 13.81 4.68
N THR A 33 -2.01 12.94 3.71
CA THR A 33 -1.01 13.15 2.64
C THR A 33 -1.65 13.40 1.27
N HIS A 34 -2.95 13.70 1.24
CA HIS A 34 -3.69 13.93 0.01
C HIS A 34 -3.35 15.29 -0.62
N ARG A 35 -3.55 15.37 -1.93
CA ARG A 35 -3.54 16.60 -2.71
C ARG A 35 -4.98 16.94 -3.14
N PRO A 36 -5.23 18.15 -3.66
CA PRO A 36 -6.56 18.53 -4.14
C PRO A 36 -7.13 17.56 -5.19
N ASP A 37 -6.26 16.98 -6.03
CA ASP A 37 -6.56 16.01 -7.09
C ASP A 37 -6.63 14.56 -6.61
N SER A 38 -6.48 14.27 -5.31
CA SER A 38 -6.47 12.89 -4.81
C SER A 38 -7.87 12.30 -4.72
N ASP A 39 -7.95 11.02 -5.06
CA ASP A 39 -9.16 10.20 -4.99
C ASP A 39 -9.65 10.03 -3.53
N PHE A 40 -10.87 9.55 -3.38
CA PHE A 40 -11.39 9.07 -2.10
C PHE A 40 -11.40 7.55 -2.06
N ASP A 41 -10.57 6.96 -1.19
CA ASP A 41 -10.54 5.51 -0.99
C ASP A 41 -11.48 5.10 0.14
N LEU A 42 -12.50 4.29 -0.15
CA LEU A 42 -13.39 3.68 0.82
C LEU A 42 -13.06 2.19 0.96
N GLY A 43 -12.56 1.80 2.14
CA GLY A 43 -12.49 0.39 2.51
C GLY A 43 -13.88 -0.12 2.87
N VAL A 44 -14.37 -1.12 2.15
CA VAL A 44 -15.68 -1.75 2.34
C VAL A 44 -15.46 -3.14 2.92
N TYR A 45 -15.68 -3.27 4.23
CA TYR A 45 -15.37 -4.48 4.97
C TYR A 45 -16.59 -5.38 5.02
N TYR A 46 -16.41 -6.61 4.54
CA TYR A 46 -17.50 -7.55 4.38
C TYR A 46 -17.17 -8.93 4.97
N ARG A 47 -18.21 -9.73 5.21
CA ARG A 47 -18.09 -11.16 5.48
C ARG A 47 -18.30 -11.96 4.21
N ALA A 48 -17.39 -12.90 3.94
CA ALA A 48 -17.47 -13.77 2.78
C ALA A 48 -18.82 -14.50 2.70
N GLY A 49 -19.39 -14.59 1.49
CA GLY A 49 -20.66 -15.27 1.22
C GLY A 49 -21.93 -14.45 1.45
N GLU A 50 -21.82 -13.26 2.05
CA GLU A 50 -22.99 -12.39 2.34
C GLU A 50 -23.09 -11.15 1.43
N LEU A 51 -22.09 -10.92 0.56
CA LEU A 51 -21.98 -9.70 -0.24
C LEU A 51 -22.98 -9.68 -1.41
N ASP A 52 -23.86 -8.67 -1.43
CA ASP A 52 -24.77 -8.42 -2.55
C ASP A 52 -24.19 -7.40 -3.54
N LEU A 53 -23.45 -7.92 -4.53
CA LEU A 53 -22.83 -7.10 -5.59
C LEU A 53 -23.85 -6.36 -6.46
N SER A 54 -25.05 -6.92 -6.63
CA SER A 54 -26.11 -6.26 -7.39
C SER A 54 -26.63 -5.04 -6.65
N ALA A 55 -26.87 -5.17 -5.35
CA ALA A 55 -27.25 -4.05 -4.50
C ALA A 55 -26.15 -2.99 -4.40
N MET A 56 -24.88 -3.40 -4.31
CA MET A 56 -23.74 -2.47 -4.41
C MET A 56 -23.75 -1.68 -5.72
N GLY A 57 -23.96 -2.36 -6.86
CA GLY A 57 -24.06 -1.71 -8.17
C GLY A 57 -25.22 -0.72 -8.25
N ALA A 58 -26.37 -1.05 -7.63
CA ALA A 58 -27.50 -0.12 -7.53
C ALA A 58 -27.18 1.10 -6.65
N VAL A 59 -26.43 0.94 -5.56
CA VAL A 59 -25.94 2.08 -4.76
C VAL A 59 -24.97 2.91 -5.57
N ALA A 60 -24.02 2.29 -6.29
CA ALA A 60 -23.04 2.98 -7.11
C ALA A 60 -23.73 3.84 -8.18
N ALA A 61 -24.71 3.28 -8.87
CA ALA A 61 -25.47 3.96 -9.92
C ALA A 61 -26.23 5.20 -9.42
N ARG A 62 -26.67 5.20 -8.15
CA ARG A 62 -27.31 6.39 -7.54
C ARG A 62 -26.33 7.53 -7.32
N TRP A 63 -25.03 7.24 -7.16
CA TRP A 63 -23.99 8.24 -6.94
C TRP A 63 -23.37 8.75 -8.24
N THR A 64 -23.18 7.87 -9.23
CA THR A 64 -22.58 8.21 -10.53
C THR A 64 -23.61 8.74 -11.53
N GLY A 65 -24.90 8.39 -11.36
CA GLY A 65 -25.96 8.70 -12.32
C GLY A 65 -26.06 7.71 -13.48
N GLU A 66 -25.21 6.68 -13.52
CA GLU A 66 -25.16 5.65 -14.56
C GLU A 66 -24.75 4.29 -13.98
N SER A 67 -24.93 3.21 -14.73
CA SER A 67 -24.48 1.89 -14.26
C SER A 67 -22.97 1.88 -14.03
N ALA A 68 -22.55 1.49 -12.82
CA ALA A 68 -21.15 1.35 -12.47
C ALA A 68 -20.87 -0.13 -12.14
N PRO A 69 -19.98 -0.81 -12.88
CA PRO A 69 -19.65 -2.20 -12.59
C PRO A 69 -18.94 -2.30 -11.25
N VAL A 70 -19.36 -3.28 -10.43
CA VAL A 70 -18.69 -3.67 -9.19
C VAL A 70 -17.99 -5.00 -9.45
N ALA A 71 -16.67 -4.99 -9.39
CA ALA A 71 -15.84 -6.19 -9.49
C ALA A 71 -16.05 -7.06 -8.26
N ALA A 72 -16.31 -8.34 -8.49
CA ALA A 72 -16.46 -9.34 -7.44
C ALA A 72 -15.12 -9.64 -6.75
N PRO A 73 -15.12 -10.17 -5.52
CA PRO A 73 -13.90 -10.69 -4.90
C PRO A 73 -13.17 -11.69 -5.80
N GLY A 74 -11.92 -11.38 -6.13
CA GLY A 74 -11.03 -12.14 -7.01
C GLY A 74 -10.91 -11.59 -8.43
N ASP A 75 -11.82 -10.72 -8.89
CA ASP A 75 -11.83 -10.20 -10.27
C ASP A 75 -10.60 -9.32 -10.58
N TRP A 76 -10.06 -8.65 -9.56
CA TRP A 76 -8.86 -7.81 -9.67
C TRP A 76 -7.58 -8.54 -9.24
N GLY A 77 -7.67 -9.84 -8.93
CA GLY A 77 -6.57 -10.68 -8.49
C GLY A 77 -6.67 -11.08 -7.02
N PRO A 78 -5.62 -11.70 -6.47
CA PRO A 78 -5.69 -12.29 -5.15
C PRO A 78 -5.66 -11.27 -4.00
N TRP A 79 -5.19 -10.03 -4.15
CA TRP A 79 -5.00 -9.10 -2.99
C TRP A 79 -5.80 -7.80 -3.06
N VAL A 80 -5.73 -7.07 -4.17
CA VAL A 80 -6.70 -6.01 -4.43
C VAL A 80 -7.82 -6.71 -5.15
N ASP A 81 -8.73 -7.32 -4.39
CA ASP A 81 -9.51 -8.45 -4.91
C ASP A 81 -10.83 -8.04 -5.58
N GLY A 82 -11.40 -6.88 -5.24
CA GLY A 82 -12.56 -6.35 -5.95
C GLY A 82 -13.00 -4.98 -5.42
N GLY A 83 -14.13 -4.50 -5.95
CA GLY A 83 -14.66 -3.19 -5.60
C GLY A 83 -15.19 -2.41 -6.81
N ALA A 84 -15.15 -1.09 -6.73
CA ALA A 84 -15.67 -0.22 -7.79
C ALA A 84 -14.85 1.06 -7.91
N TRP A 85 -14.60 1.50 -9.14
CA TRP A 85 -14.05 2.82 -9.42
C TRP A 85 -15.16 3.73 -9.90
N LEU A 86 -15.47 4.76 -9.13
CA LEU A 86 -16.61 5.63 -9.39
C LEU A 86 -16.15 7.02 -9.79
N ASP A 87 -16.92 7.64 -10.68
CA ASP A 87 -16.86 9.08 -10.93
C ASP A 87 -18.13 9.72 -10.38
N VAL A 88 -17.99 10.52 -9.32
CA VAL A 88 -19.10 11.22 -8.66
C VAL A 88 -18.93 12.72 -8.90
N GLU A 89 -19.64 13.23 -9.91
CA GLU A 89 -19.60 14.64 -10.31
C GLU A 89 -18.16 15.14 -10.58
N GLY A 90 -17.36 14.35 -11.30
CA GLY A 90 -15.96 14.66 -11.60
C GLY A 90 -14.98 14.34 -10.47
N THR A 91 -15.45 13.72 -9.38
CA THR A 91 -14.60 13.28 -8.26
C THR A 91 -14.44 11.76 -8.27
N LYS A 92 -13.20 11.28 -8.28
CA LYS A 92 -12.90 9.85 -8.21
C LYS A 92 -13.11 9.30 -6.80
N VAL A 93 -13.83 8.18 -6.71
CA VAL A 93 -14.11 7.48 -5.46
C VAL A 93 -13.92 5.98 -5.69
N ASP A 94 -12.98 5.39 -4.96
CA ASP A 94 -12.65 3.98 -5.07
C ASP A 94 -13.28 3.23 -3.90
N TRP A 95 -14.12 2.26 -4.20
CA TRP A 95 -14.55 1.25 -3.23
C TRP A 95 -13.61 0.08 -3.34
N ILE A 96 -13.03 -0.32 -2.21
CA ILE A 96 -12.08 -1.42 -2.16
C ILE A 96 -12.62 -2.46 -1.18
N LEU A 97 -12.92 -3.66 -1.69
CA LEU A 97 -13.46 -4.74 -0.87
C LEU A 97 -12.40 -5.27 0.09
N ARG A 98 -12.81 -5.58 1.32
CA ARG A 98 -11.95 -6.15 2.36
C ARG A 98 -12.70 -7.26 3.10
N ASP A 99 -12.28 -8.50 2.88
CA ASP A 99 -12.75 -9.62 3.71
C ASP A 99 -12.18 -9.45 5.12
N VAL A 100 -13.06 -9.30 6.11
CA VAL A 100 -12.68 -9.11 7.51
C VAL A 100 -11.82 -10.24 8.05
N ALA A 101 -12.12 -11.50 7.70
CA ALA A 101 -11.35 -12.65 8.18
C ALA A 101 -9.90 -12.60 7.66
N ARG A 102 -9.73 -12.14 6.42
CA ARG A 102 -8.41 -11.97 5.83
C ARG A 102 -7.66 -10.79 6.44
N VAL A 103 -8.34 -9.67 6.69
CA VAL A 103 -7.74 -8.52 7.38
C VAL A 103 -7.29 -8.92 8.79
N GLU A 104 -8.10 -9.68 9.52
CA GLU A 104 -7.76 -10.27 10.83
C GLU A 104 -6.48 -11.09 10.76
N GLU A 105 -6.37 -11.98 9.78
CA GLU A 105 -5.18 -12.80 9.56
C GLU A 105 -3.93 -11.94 9.30
N GLN A 106 -4.04 -10.89 8.48
CA GLN A 106 -2.90 -10.01 8.19
C GLN A 106 -2.48 -9.15 9.39
N CYS A 107 -3.44 -8.75 10.23
CA CYS A 107 -3.14 -8.15 11.53
C CYS A 107 -2.37 -9.12 12.44
N ASP A 108 -2.76 -10.39 12.47
CA ASP A 108 -2.07 -11.44 13.24
C ASP A 108 -0.66 -11.71 12.73
N ARG A 109 -0.48 -11.78 11.40
CA ARG A 109 0.84 -11.94 10.77
C ARG A 109 1.74 -10.75 11.08
N ALA A 110 1.24 -9.52 10.94
CA ALA A 110 1.96 -8.31 11.33
C ALA A 110 2.37 -8.33 12.81
N ALA A 111 1.47 -8.72 13.71
CA ALA A 111 1.78 -8.82 15.14
C ALA A 111 2.90 -9.83 15.45
N ARG A 112 3.03 -10.90 14.65
CA ARG A 112 4.11 -11.89 14.74
C ARG A 112 5.38 -11.52 13.97
N GLY A 113 5.37 -10.41 13.22
CA GLY A 113 6.48 -10.02 12.35
C GLY A 113 6.60 -10.86 11.08
N GLU A 114 5.53 -11.53 10.68
CA GLU A 114 5.45 -12.28 9.44
C GLU A 114 4.91 -11.38 8.34
N PHE A 115 5.56 -11.37 7.18
CA PHE A 115 5.07 -10.70 5.98
C PHE A 115 5.58 -11.38 4.72
N ALA A 116 4.92 -11.12 3.61
CA ALA A 116 5.32 -11.57 2.29
C ALA A 116 4.87 -10.59 1.20
N PHE A 117 5.65 -10.53 0.13
CA PHE A 117 5.28 -9.84 -1.11
C PHE A 117 4.70 -10.84 -2.10
N HIS A 118 3.60 -10.48 -2.74
CA HIS A 118 2.88 -11.35 -3.65
C HIS A 118 2.71 -10.72 -5.03
N PRO A 119 2.85 -11.48 -6.14
CA PRO A 119 2.54 -10.98 -7.47
C PRO A 119 1.09 -10.50 -7.54
N GLN A 120 0.89 -9.23 -7.94
CA GLN A 120 -0.42 -8.60 -8.02
C GLN A 120 -0.38 -7.50 -9.08
N PRO A 121 -1.26 -7.53 -10.11
CA PRO A 121 -1.42 -6.43 -11.03
C PRO A 121 -1.69 -5.11 -10.30
N GLY A 122 -1.02 -4.05 -10.74
CA GLY A 122 -1.06 -2.74 -10.06
C GLY A 122 -0.03 -2.56 -8.95
N HIS A 123 0.69 -3.62 -8.54
CA HIS A 123 1.73 -3.57 -7.52
C HIS A 123 3.09 -4.08 -8.05
N PRO A 124 3.95 -3.22 -8.64
CA PRO A 124 5.19 -3.64 -9.30
C PRO A 124 6.21 -4.36 -8.41
N LEU A 125 6.29 -3.99 -7.12
CA LEU A 125 7.11 -4.68 -6.13
C LEU A 125 6.51 -6.02 -5.69
N GLY A 126 5.20 -6.18 -5.89
CA GLY A 126 4.34 -7.15 -5.24
C GLY A 126 3.50 -6.50 -4.14
N PHE A 127 2.31 -7.05 -3.93
CA PHE A 127 1.44 -6.65 -2.83
C PHE A 127 2.03 -7.16 -1.50
N LEU A 128 2.24 -6.26 -0.55
CA LEU A 128 2.66 -6.62 0.81
C LEU A 128 1.43 -7.10 1.59
N ASP A 129 1.39 -8.36 2.00
CA ASP A 129 0.23 -8.98 2.67
C ASP A 129 -0.23 -8.19 3.92
N VAL A 130 0.70 -7.78 4.77
CA VAL A 130 0.45 -6.98 5.98
C VAL A 130 0.07 -5.53 5.69
N SER A 131 -0.03 -5.09 4.43
CA SER A 131 -0.56 -3.76 4.10
C SER A 131 -2.01 -3.60 4.56
N TYR A 132 -2.82 -4.68 4.62
CA TYR A 132 -4.17 -4.64 5.21
C TYR A 132 -4.16 -4.20 6.68
N ALA A 133 -3.17 -4.65 7.46
CA ALA A 133 -3.00 -4.19 8.84
C ALA A 133 -2.69 -2.69 8.88
N GLY A 134 -1.82 -2.22 7.97
CA GLY A 134 -1.52 -0.80 7.83
C GLY A 134 -2.69 0.06 7.37
N GLU A 135 -3.56 -0.49 6.50
CA GLU A 135 -4.80 0.17 6.09
C GLU A 135 -5.71 0.37 7.29
N VAL A 136 -5.99 -0.68 8.08
CA VAL A 136 -6.81 -0.55 9.28
C VAL A 136 -6.18 0.38 10.32
N ALA A 137 -4.86 0.30 10.53
CA ALA A 137 -4.15 1.16 11.48
C ALA A 137 -4.22 2.65 11.11
N THR A 138 -4.40 2.99 9.83
CA THR A 138 -4.41 4.38 9.34
C THR A 138 -5.77 4.86 8.86
N ALA A 139 -6.77 3.97 8.79
CA ALA A 139 -8.10 4.29 8.31
C ALA A 139 -8.88 5.15 9.30
N ILE A 140 -9.82 5.93 8.78
CA ILE A 140 -10.80 6.68 9.56
C ILE A 140 -12.14 5.95 9.41
N PRO A 141 -12.65 5.27 10.45
CA PRO A 141 -13.96 4.64 10.39
C PRO A 141 -15.05 5.67 10.08
N LEU A 142 -15.87 5.36 9.08
CA LEU A 142 -17.07 6.14 8.74
C LEU A 142 -18.33 5.47 9.28
N HIS A 143 -18.32 4.13 9.30
CA HIS A 143 -19.36 3.28 9.86
C HIS A 143 -18.71 2.02 10.45
N ASP A 144 -18.78 1.81 11.77
CA ASP A 144 -18.21 0.63 12.46
C ASP A 144 -18.95 0.34 13.79
N PRO A 145 -20.25 -0.03 13.74
CA PRO A 145 -21.11 -0.11 14.92
C PRO A 145 -20.71 -1.25 15.88
N SER A 146 -20.03 -2.27 15.37
CA SER A 146 -19.53 -3.40 16.17
C SER A 146 -18.06 -3.25 16.57
N ALA A 147 -17.44 -2.09 16.30
CA ALA A 147 -16.04 -1.79 16.61
C ALA A 147 -15.04 -2.81 16.02
N VAL A 148 -15.33 -3.38 14.84
CA VAL A 148 -14.47 -4.35 14.15
C VAL A 148 -13.16 -3.67 13.75
N LEU A 149 -13.24 -2.52 13.07
CA LEU A 149 -12.05 -1.79 12.63
C LEU A 149 -11.28 -1.21 13.81
N ALA A 150 -12.01 -0.65 14.79
CA ALA A 150 -11.39 -0.14 16.01
C ALA A 150 -10.63 -1.24 16.79
N GLY A 151 -11.22 -2.43 16.93
CA GLY A 151 -10.59 -3.57 17.59
C GLY A 151 -9.36 -4.09 16.83
N LEU A 152 -9.43 -4.14 15.50
CA LEU A 152 -8.29 -4.52 14.66
C LEU A 152 -7.16 -3.50 14.72
N ALA A 153 -7.48 -2.21 14.61
CA ALA A 153 -6.49 -1.12 14.69
C ALA A 153 -5.73 -1.16 16.02
N ALA A 154 -6.40 -1.44 17.13
CA ALA A 154 -5.80 -1.54 18.45
C ALA A 154 -4.76 -2.69 18.58
N ARG A 155 -4.86 -3.73 17.75
CA ARG A 155 -3.89 -4.85 17.74
C ARG A 155 -2.58 -4.51 17.04
N VAL A 156 -2.62 -3.52 16.15
CA VAL A 156 -1.49 -3.15 15.28
C VAL A 156 -1.08 -1.67 15.46
N THR A 157 -1.59 -1.05 16.53
CA THR A 157 -1.27 0.31 16.97
C THR A 157 -0.93 0.28 18.46
N PRO A 158 0.30 0.60 18.88
CA PRO A 158 1.41 1.10 18.05
C PRO A 158 1.93 0.06 17.05
N TYR A 159 2.71 0.52 16.07
CA TYR A 159 3.31 -0.32 15.04
C TYR A 159 4.01 -1.55 15.67
N PRO A 160 3.71 -2.79 15.25
CA PRO A 160 4.24 -3.98 15.90
C PRO A 160 5.77 -4.06 15.87
N GLU A 161 6.38 -4.17 17.05
CA GLU A 161 7.84 -4.31 17.16
C GLU A 161 8.38 -5.56 16.43
N PRO A 162 7.71 -6.73 16.45
CA PRO A 162 8.15 -7.88 15.66
C PRO A 162 8.20 -7.60 14.15
N LEU A 163 7.23 -6.86 13.61
CA LEU A 163 7.23 -6.46 12.20
C LEU A 163 8.36 -5.48 11.89
N ARG A 164 8.62 -4.52 12.80
CA ARG A 164 9.75 -3.60 12.66
C ARG A 164 11.05 -4.40 12.53
N LYS A 165 11.29 -5.30 13.49
CA LYS A 165 12.49 -6.13 13.49
C LYS A 165 12.61 -6.95 12.21
N ALA A 166 11.53 -7.62 11.78
CA ALA A 166 11.55 -8.44 10.58
C ALA A 166 11.88 -7.64 9.30
N MET A 167 11.35 -6.42 9.18
CA MET A 167 11.66 -5.52 8.06
C MET A 167 13.12 -5.07 8.04
N LEU A 168 13.70 -4.81 9.22
CA LEU A 168 15.11 -4.42 9.36
C LEU A 168 16.05 -5.60 9.11
N ASP A 169 15.76 -6.76 9.70
CA ASP A 169 16.49 -8.01 9.46
C ASP A 169 16.46 -8.38 7.97
N GLY A 170 15.34 -8.10 7.28
CA GLY A 170 15.15 -8.38 5.86
C GLY A 170 16.03 -7.57 4.90
N LEU A 171 16.80 -6.58 5.37
CA LEU A 171 17.64 -5.73 4.54
C LEU A 171 18.74 -6.47 3.78
N TRP A 172 19.10 -7.69 4.18
CA TRP A 172 20.03 -8.54 3.41
C TRP A 172 19.54 -8.78 1.98
N GLN A 173 18.22 -8.76 1.73
CA GLN A 173 17.64 -8.92 0.39
C GLN A 173 18.04 -7.77 -0.54
N ALA A 174 18.15 -6.55 -0.02
CA ALA A 174 18.62 -5.40 -0.80
C ALA A 174 20.08 -5.60 -1.23
N ASP A 175 20.95 -6.11 -0.35
CA ASP A 175 22.33 -6.42 -0.70
C ASP A 175 22.42 -7.51 -1.76
N PHE A 176 21.63 -8.58 -1.60
CA PHE A 176 21.57 -9.66 -2.57
C PHE A 176 21.14 -9.19 -3.96
N LEU A 177 20.16 -8.29 -4.06
CA LEU A 177 19.73 -7.66 -5.31
C LEU A 177 20.84 -6.79 -5.93
N LEU A 178 21.55 -6.01 -5.11
CA LEU A 178 22.66 -5.17 -5.60
C LEU A 178 23.86 -6.01 -6.06
N GLU A 179 24.11 -7.15 -5.44
CA GLU A 179 25.10 -8.13 -5.92
C GLU A 179 24.67 -8.78 -7.24
N ALA A 180 23.38 -9.11 -7.39
CA ALA A 180 22.84 -9.62 -8.64
C ALA A 180 22.94 -8.58 -9.77
N ALA A 181 22.63 -7.31 -9.47
CA ALA A 181 22.75 -6.19 -10.40
C ALA A 181 24.17 -6.07 -10.99
N GLN A 182 25.22 -6.34 -10.20
CA GLN A 182 26.61 -6.32 -10.69
C GLN A 182 26.85 -7.32 -11.83
N LYS A 183 26.16 -8.47 -11.82
CA LYS A 183 26.25 -9.46 -12.91
C LYS A 183 25.57 -8.95 -14.19
N GLY A 184 24.47 -8.21 -14.05
CA GLY A 184 23.78 -7.55 -15.17
C GLY A 184 24.61 -6.38 -15.75
N ALA A 185 25.22 -5.58 -14.87
CA ALA A 185 26.05 -4.44 -15.25
C ALA A 185 27.20 -4.83 -16.19
N ARG A 186 27.89 -5.96 -15.93
CA ARG A 186 28.97 -6.49 -16.80
C ARG A 186 28.56 -6.72 -18.25
N ARG A 187 27.26 -6.88 -18.52
CA ARG A 187 26.69 -7.10 -19.85
C ARG A 187 25.87 -5.92 -20.37
N ALA A 188 25.92 -4.79 -19.68
CA ALA A 188 25.06 -3.63 -19.94
C ALA A 188 23.55 -3.99 -19.99
N ASP A 189 23.11 -4.97 -19.18
CA ASP A 189 21.70 -5.33 -19.04
C ASP A 189 20.99 -4.29 -18.16
N THR A 190 20.70 -3.14 -18.75
CA THR A 190 20.13 -1.97 -18.08
C THR A 190 18.77 -2.30 -17.46
N THR A 191 17.96 -3.13 -18.11
CA THR A 191 16.65 -3.55 -17.62
C THR A 191 16.78 -4.38 -16.35
N TYR A 192 17.65 -5.40 -16.33
CA TYR A 192 17.84 -6.22 -15.13
C TYR A 192 18.45 -5.42 -13.98
N VAL A 193 19.38 -4.51 -14.27
CA VAL A 193 19.94 -3.60 -13.26
C VAL A 193 18.85 -2.69 -12.69
N ALA A 194 18.03 -2.06 -13.53
CA ALA A 194 16.93 -1.21 -13.07
C ALA A 194 15.91 -1.97 -12.20
N LEU A 195 15.61 -3.22 -12.54
CA LEU A 195 14.76 -4.09 -11.72
C LEU A 195 15.38 -4.31 -10.32
N CYS A 196 16.66 -4.68 -10.26
CA CYS A 196 17.35 -4.88 -8.99
C CYS A 196 17.45 -3.60 -8.15
N LEU A 197 17.81 -2.46 -8.77
CA LEU A 197 17.92 -1.17 -8.10
C LEU A 197 16.57 -0.71 -7.53
N SER A 198 15.49 -0.85 -8.30
CA SER A 198 14.15 -0.43 -7.86
C SER A 198 13.65 -1.28 -6.69
N HIS A 199 13.81 -2.61 -6.74
CA HIS A 199 13.45 -3.49 -5.62
C HIS A 199 14.29 -3.21 -4.37
N ALA A 200 15.61 -3.06 -4.52
CA ALA A 200 16.49 -2.74 -3.39
C ALA A 200 16.11 -1.42 -2.72
N ALA A 201 15.83 -0.37 -3.52
CA ALA A 201 15.37 0.91 -2.98
C ALA A 201 14.02 0.80 -2.25
N MET A 202 13.06 0.04 -2.79
CA MET A 202 11.76 -0.15 -2.13
C MET A 202 11.90 -0.90 -0.80
N LEU A 203 12.72 -1.95 -0.73
CA LEU A 203 12.98 -2.69 0.51
C LEU A 203 13.61 -1.79 1.58
N VAL A 204 14.61 -0.98 1.20
CA VAL A 204 15.23 -0.01 2.11
C VAL A 204 14.23 1.05 2.58
N ALA A 205 13.32 1.49 1.70
CA ALA A 205 12.28 2.43 2.09
C ALA A 205 11.26 1.80 3.07
N HIS A 206 10.83 0.56 2.84
CA HIS A 206 10.01 -0.18 3.81
C HIS A 206 10.68 -0.25 5.19
N ALA A 207 11.97 -0.58 5.22
CA ALA A 207 12.75 -0.63 6.45
C ALA A 207 12.83 0.73 7.16
N TRP A 208 13.02 1.84 6.42
CA TRP A 208 13.01 3.19 7.01
C TRP A 208 11.66 3.53 7.66
N HIS A 209 10.56 3.21 7.00
CA HIS A 209 9.22 3.43 7.56
C HIS A 209 8.96 2.53 8.77
N ALA A 210 9.36 1.26 8.71
CA ALA A 210 9.25 0.34 9.83
C ALA A 210 10.04 0.81 11.06
N ALA A 211 11.28 1.28 10.88
CA ALA A 211 12.10 1.88 11.93
C ALA A 211 11.42 3.08 12.59
N ALA A 212 10.71 3.89 11.80
CA ALA A 212 9.94 5.03 12.29
C ALA A 212 8.56 4.67 12.86
N GLY A 213 8.14 3.40 12.82
CA GLY A 213 6.79 2.97 13.19
C GLY A 213 5.70 3.52 12.26
N ALA A 214 6.05 3.84 11.01
CA ALA A 214 5.14 4.37 10.01
C ALA A 214 4.62 3.24 9.11
N TRP A 215 3.30 3.14 8.98
CA TRP A 215 2.67 2.15 8.10
C TRP A 215 2.84 2.50 6.61
N VAL A 216 3.22 1.50 5.84
CA VAL A 216 3.25 1.52 4.37
C VAL A 216 2.10 0.66 3.87
N ILE A 217 1.17 1.26 3.11
CA ILE A 217 0.02 0.54 2.57
C ILE A 217 0.08 0.32 1.05
N ASN A 218 1.03 0.96 0.36
CA ASN A 218 1.38 0.71 -1.03
C ASN A 218 2.78 1.28 -1.34
N GLU A 219 3.33 0.88 -2.47
CA GLU A 219 4.64 1.31 -2.97
C GLU A 219 4.61 2.69 -3.64
N LYS A 220 3.42 3.21 -3.98
CA LYS A 220 3.25 4.52 -4.65
C LYS A 220 3.72 5.65 -3.74
N GLY A 221 4.83 6.28 -4.12
CA GLY A 221 5.43 7.37 -3.35
C GLY A 221 6.15 6.92 -2.08
N LEU A 222 6.37 5.62 -1.89
CA LEU A 222 7.06 5.04 -0.74
C LEU A 222 8.46 5.65 -0.55
N VAL A 223 9.32 5.58 -1.56
CA VAL A 223 10.68 6.15 -1.49
C VAL A 223 10.64 7.66 -1.22
N PRO A 224 9.98 8.52 -2.03
CA PRO A 224 9.92 9.96 -1.75
C PRO A 224 9.38 10.32 -0.37
N SER A 225 8.45 9.52 0.17
CA SER A 225 7.85 9.80 1.48
C SER A 225 8.83 9.66 2.65
N ALA A 226 9.91 8.89 2.49
CA ALA A 226 10.90 8.66 3.54
C ALA A 226 11.64 9.95 3.94
N VAL A 227 11.67 11.00 3.10
CA VAL A 227 12.31 12.30 3.44
C VAL A 227 11.74 12.94 4.72
N ARG A 228 10.51 12.59 5.09
CA ARG A 228 9.83 13.09 6.30
C ARG A 228 10.33 12.43 7.58
N LEU A 229 11.06 11.32 7.47
CA LEU A 229 11.53 10.52 8.60
C LEU A 229 12.89 11.02 9.16
N GLY A 230 13.54 11.98 8.49
CA GLY A 230 14.74 12.66 8.99
C GLY A 230 15.90 12.72 8.00
N PRO A 231 17.09 13.18 8.46
CA PRO A 231 18.25 13.43 7.59
C PRO A 231 18.83 12.17 6.91
N GLY A 232 18.90 11.03 7.60
CA GLY A 232 19.36 9.76 7.04
C GLY A 232 18.48 9.27 5.88
N PRO A 233 17.17 9.07 6.11
CA PRO A 233 16.19 8.78 5.07
C PRO A 233 16.22 9.75 3.90
N ARG A 234 16.39 11.06 4.14
CA ARG A 234 16.51 12.07 3.07
C ARG A 234 17.69 11.78 2.14
N ARG A 235 18.87 11.54 2.70
CA ARG A 235 20.07 11.18 1.89
C ARG A 235 19.85 9.89 1.11
N PHE A 236 19.19 8.90 1.70
CA PHE A 236 18.80 7.68 0.99
C PHE A 236 17.90 8.00 -0.21
N VAL A 237 16.87 8.84 -0.04
CA VAL A 237 15.97 9.24 -1.13
C VAL A 237 16.73 9.94 -2.24
N ASP A 238 17.62 10.87 -1.92
CA ASP A 238 18.42 11.60 -2.92
C ASP A 238 19.25 10.62 -3.77
N VAL A 239 19.92 9.65 -3.13
CA VAL A 239 20.71 8.62 -3.82
C VAL A 239 19.82 7.69 -4.65
N ALA A 240 18.71 7.20 -4.10
CA ALA A 240 17.80 6.30 -4.80
C ALA A 240 17.14 6.97 -6.01
N THR A 241 16.74 8.23 -5.88
CA THR A 241 16.21 9.03 -6.99
C THR A 241 17.26 9.23 -8.07
N ALA A 242 18.49 9.61 -7.72
CA ALA A 242 19.57 9.77 -8.69
C ALA A 242 19.87 8.44 -9.43
N ALA A 243 19.94 7.34 -8.69
CA ALA A 243 20.22 6.01 -9.22
C ALA A 243 19.16 5.53 -10.22
N LEU A 244 17.87 5.79 -9.95
CA LEU A 244 16.76 5.37 -10.80
C LEU A 244 16.43 6.36 -11.93
N ALA A 245 16.79 7.63 -11.79
CA ALA A 245 16.58 8.63 -12.84
C ALA A 245 17.51 8.40 -14.05
N ARG A 246 18.76 7.98 -13.80
CA ARG A 246 19.71 7.64 -14.86
C ARG A 246 20.68 6.55 -14.39
N PRO A 247 20.28 5.25 -14.44
CA PRO A 247 21.13 4.16 -13.96
C PRO A 247 22.47 4.03 -14.69
N GLY A 248 22.53 4.44 -15.97
CA GLY A 248 23.68 4.27 -16.85
C GLY A 248 23.35 3.42 -18.07
N ALA A 249 24.25 3.44 -19.05
CA ALA A 249 24.18 2.62 -20.27
C ALA A 249 25.43 1.77 -20.48
N THR A 250 26.55 2.09 -19.82
CA THR A 250 27.78 1.27 -19.86
C THR A 250 27.95 0.44 -18.58
N PRO A 251 28.76 -0.64 -18.63
CA PRO A 251 29.09 -1.41 -17.44
C PRO A 251 29.66 -0.56 -16.29
N GLU A 252 30.50 0.42 -16.59
CA GLU A 252 31.13 1.30 -15.61
C GLU A 252 30.10 2.24 -14.95
N GLU A 253 29.21 2.83 -15.75
CA GLU A 253 28.15 3.70 -15.24
C GLU A 253 27.17 2.91 -14.35
N LEU A 254 26.76 1.72 -14.79
CA LEU A 254 25.86 0.85 -14.02
C LEU A 254 26.51 0.39 -12.72
N ALA A 255 27.79 0.01 -12.74
CA ALA A 255 28.53 -0.35 -11.54
C ALA A 255 28.61 0.81 -10.53
N ALA A 256 28.91 2.03 -11.01
CA ALA A 256 28.94 3.21 -10.16
C ALA A 256 27.58 3.52 -9.52
N THR A 257 26.48 3.37 -10.27
CA THR A 257 25.12 3.52 -9.74
C THR A 257 24.80 2.50 -8.66
N ILE A 258 25.16 1.23 -8.88
CA ILE A 258 24.96 0.16 -7.91
C ILE A 258 25.73 0.45 -6.61
N ASP A 259 26.99 0.89 -6.73
CA ASP A 259 27.84 1.19 -5.58
C ASP A 259 27.32 2.42 -4.81
N ALA A 260 26.82 3.43 -5.52
CA ALA A 260 26.16 4.58 -4.89
C ALA A 260 24.93 4.16 -4.07
N LEU A 261 24.03 3.36 -4.64
CA LEU A 261 22.85 2.87 -3.90
C LEU A 261 23.25 1.93 -2.76
N ARG A 262 24.30 1.11 -2.91
CA ARG A 262 24.83 0.27 -1.83
C ARG A 262 25.31 1.11 -0.64
N ALA A 263 25.96 2.23 -0.92
CA ALA A 263 26.47 3.17 0.09
C ALA A 263 25.40 4.12 0.67
N ALA A 264 24.16 4.07 0.16
CA ALA A 264 23.06 4.89 0.67
C ALA A 264 22.79 4.56 2.15
N PRO A 265 22.44 5.56 3.00
CA PRO A 265 22.09 5.32 4.39
C PRO A 265 20.94 4.33 4.55
N ARG A 266 21.03 3.46 5.55
CA ARG A 266 19.99 2.49 5.91
C ARG A 266 19.63 2.63 7.39
N PRO A 267 18.40 2.27 7.81
CA PRO A 267 18.08 2.22 9.23
C PRO A 267 18.95 1.17 9.92
N ALA A 268 19.34 1.45 11.17
CA ALA A 268 19.98 0.45 12.01
C ALA A 268 18.91 -0.51 12.55
N ALA A 269 19.28 -1.78 12.67
CA ALA A 269 18.53 -2.79 13.42
C ALA A 269 18.62 -2.53 14.93
#